data_AF-A0A357N702-F1
#
_entry.id   AF-A0A357N702-F1
#
_cell.length_a   1.000
_cell.length_b   1.000
_cell.length_c   1.000
_cell.angle_alpha   90.00
_cell.angle_beta   90.00
_cell.angle_gamma   90.00
#
_symmetry.space_group_name_H-M   'P 1'
#
loop_
_entity.id
_entity.type
_entity.pdbx_description
1 polymer ?
#
loop_
_entity_poly.entity_id
_entity_poly.type
_entity_poly.pdbx_seq_one_letter_code
_entity_poly.pdbx_strand_id
1 'polypeptide(L)'
;MPEARNAQSSIRTAPSLSSRKVERSGAEMSISRLLHISWLFFLLLCVASISPAAAEGRCPPGQYPIGDQGVGGCAPIPGAGQSGGNVAPTGRWETRWGAIASDAGHDTSKNAAIGVAESKITEAEARRVALQQCEKLGGTNCSVLLAYHNQCAALAGPNIAQLRSRGGVLNASGAGSLEKARELSIERCEAEKGGQSCILVYSACAVPAFFED
;
A
#
# COMPACT_ATOMS: atom_id res chain seq x y z
N MET A 1 -35.34 42.55 -29.55
CA MET A 1 -34.02 43.03 -30.02
C MET A 1 -33.00 41.94 -29.75
N PRO A 2 -32.52 41.19 -30.76
CA PRO A 2 -31.27 40.45 -30.66
C PRO A 2 -30.20 41.16 -31.50
N GLU A 3 -29.09 41.51 -30.85
CA GLU A 3 -27.93 42.15 -31.49
C GLU A 3 -26.89 41.11 -31.91
N ALA A 4 -26.26 41.41 -33.04
CA ALA A 4 -25.45 40.53 -33.86
C ALA A 4 -24.13 40.10 -33.19
N ARG A 5 -23.65 38.90 -33.53
CA ARG A 5 -22.24 38.52 -33.43
C ARG A 5 -21.72 38.12 -34.80
N ASN A 6 -20.76 38.89 -35.28
CA ASN A 6 -19.97 38.66 -36.48
C ASN A 6 -18.49 38.65 -36.04
N ALA A 7 -17.72 37.64 -36.46
CA ALA A 7 -16.27 37.73 -36.63
C ALA A 7 -15.74 36.41 -37.22
N GLN A 8 -15.43 36.46 -38.52
CA GLN A 8 -14.64 35.48 -39.26
C GLN A 8 -13.16 35.52 -38.84
N SER A 9 -12.47 34.38 -38.91
CA SER A 9 -11.01 34.36 -39.06
C SER A 9 -10.59 33.20 -39.96
N SER A 10 -9.95 33.59 -41.07
CA SER A 10 -9.43 32.80 -42.17
C SER A 10 -8.05 32.23 -41.81
N ILE A 11 -7.82 30.93 -42.02
CA ILE A 11 -6.46 30.37 -42.07
C ILE A 11 -6.17 29.85 -43.48
N ARG A 12 -5.10 30.42 -44.04
CA ARG A 12 -4.63 30.33 -45.42
C ARG A 12 -3.78 29.08 -45.64
N THR A 13 -4.03 28.44 -46.77
CA THR A 13 -3.23 27.38 -47.42
C THR A 13 -1.84 27.91 -47.81
N ALA A 14 -0.79 27.11 -47.56
CA ALA A 14 0.57 27.39 -48.02
C ALA A 14 0.86 26.69 -49.37
N PRO A 15 1.53 27.34 -50.34
CA PRO A 15 1.85 26.78 -51.64
C PRO A 15 3.27 26.17 -51.74
N SER A 16 3.47 25.41 -52.81
CA SER A 16 4.69 24.72 -53.23
C SER A 16 5.76 25.66 -53.83
N LEU A 17 7.04 25.30 -53.65
CA LEU A 17 8.20 25.76 -54.43
C LEU A 17 9.20 24.59 -54.46
N SER A 18 9.46 23.94 -55.59
CA SER A 18 10.22 24.35 -56.78
C SER A 18 11.74 24.47 -56.52
N SER A 19 12.45 23.53 -57.14
CA SER A 19 13.88 23.27 -57.10
C SER A 19 14.75 24.46 -57.52
N ARG A 20 15.87 24.66 -56.81
CA ARG A 20 17.07 25.23 -57.42
C ARG A 20 18.35 24.66 -56.81
N LYS A 21 19.26 24.38 -57.74
CA LYS A 21 20.58 23.74 -57.68
C LYS A 21 21.53 24.53 -56.79
N VAL A 22 22.21 23.87 -55.85
CA VAL A 22 23.37 24.42 -55.13
C VAL A 22 24.61 23.69 -55.62
N GLU A 23 25.59 24.51 -56.00
CA GLU A 23 26.87 24.23 -56.63
C GLU A 23 27.67 23.14 -55.91
N ARG A 24 28.21 22.18 -56.68
CA ARG A 24 29.26 21.26 -56.23
C ARG A 24 30.55 22.05 -56.00
N SER A 25 31.10 21.98 -54.79
CA SER A 25 32.51 22.31 -54.53
C SER A 25 33.11 21.20 -53.69
N GLY A 26 34.25 20.69 -54.16
CA GLY A 26 34.81 19.40 -53.79
C GLY A 26 35.24 19.29 -52.33
N ALA A 27 34.92 18.13 -51.77
CA ALA A 27 35.69 17.51 -50.72
C ALA A 27 35.76 16.02 -51.07
N GLU A 28 36.78 15.64 -51.85
CA GLU A 28 37.23 14.25 -51.96
C GLU A 28 37.82 13.86 -50.59
N MET A 29 36.95 13.73 -49.59
CA MET A 29 37.29 13.14 -48.30
C MET A 29 37.37 11.65 -48.53
N SER A 30 38.60 11.17 -48.77
CA SER A 30 38.94 9.78 -49.01
C SER A 30 38.09 8.83 -48.17
N ILE A 31 37.29 8.00 -48.83
CA ILE A 31 36.34 7.04 -48.24
C ILE A 31 37.01 6.20 -47.12
N SER A 32 38.32 5.96 -47.23
CA SER A 32 39.14 5.34 -46.20
C SER A 32 39.09 6.08 -44.86
N ARG A 33 39.23 7.42 -44.85
CA ARG A 33 39.19 8.23 -43.61
C ARG A 33 37.80 8.25 -42.98
N LEU A 34 36.73 8.24 -43.78
CA LEU A 34 35.35 8.16 -43.29
C LEU A 34 35.06 6.79 -42.66
N LEU A 35 35.55 5.70 -43.26
CA LEU A 35 35.47 4.35 -42.69
C LEU A 35 36.24 4.23 -41.37
N HIS A 36 37.42 4.84 -41.27
CA HIS A 36 38.22 4.81 -40.04
C HIS A 36 37.59 5.64 -38.92
N ILE A 37 37.03 6.82 -39.22
CA ILE A 37 36.30 7.64 -38.23
C ILE A 37 35.04 6.91 -37.77
N SER A 38 34.29 6.30 -38.68
CA SER A 38 33.11 5.50 -38.32
C SER A 38 33.49 4.29 -37.46
N TRP A 39 34.61 3.64 -37.76
CA TRP A 39 35.09 2.49 -36.99
C TRP A 39 35.59 2.89 -35.60
N LEU A 40 36.34 3.99 -35.49
CA LEU A 40 36.77 4.55 -34.21
C LEU A 40 35.59 5.02 -33.37
N PHE A 41 34.58 5.65 -33.98
CA PHE A 41 33.37 6.07 -33.30
C PHE A 41 32.57 4.86 -32.79
N PHE A 42 32.47 3.79 -33.59
CA PHE A 42 31.83 2.55 -33.16
C PHE A 42 32.57 1.87 -32.01
N LEU A 43 33.91 1.81 -32.07
CA LEU A 43 34.76 1.33 -30.98
C LEU A 43 34.59 2.16 -29.69
N LEU A 44 34.54 3.49 -29.82
CA LEU A 44 34.32 4.40 -28.68
C LEU A 44 32.93 4.19 -28.05
N LEU A 45 31.90 3.95 -28.87
CA LEU A 45 30.54 3.64 -28.41
C LEU A 45 30.48 2.31 -27.64
N CYS A 46 31.23 1.30 -28.08
CA CYS A 46 31.31 0.01 -27.40
C CYS A 46 31.98 0.11 -26.02
N VAL A 47 33.05 0.90 -25.89
CA VAL A 47 33.76 1.07 -24.60
C VAL A 47 32.92 1.86 -23.59
N ALA A 48 32.11 2.83 -24.05
CA ALA A 48 31.25 3.62 -23.17
C ALA A 48 30.05 2.84 -22.57
N SER A 49 29.79 1.62 -23.03
CA SER A 49 28.65 0.79 -22.60
C SER A 49 28.97 -0.14 -21.41
N ILE A 50 30.20 -0.12 -20.89
CA ILE A 50 30.61 -0.99 -19.77
C ILE A 50 30.17 -0.34 -18.46
N SER A 51 28.99 -0.71 -17.97
CA SER A 51 28.53 -0.33 -16.63
C SER A 51 29.40 -1.01 -15.56
N PRO A 52 29.77 -0.34 -14.47
CA PRO A 52 30.44 -1.00 -13.34
C PRO A 52 29.47 -2.00 -12.72
N ALA A 53 29.75 -3.29 -12.92
CA ALA A 53 29.10 -4.34 -12.14
C ALA A 53 29.64 -4.25 -10.71
N ALA A 54 28.84 -3.69 -9.80
CA ALA A 54 29.10 -3.83 -8.37
C ALA A 54 28.96 -5.31 -8.02
N ALA A 55 30.09 -5.99 -7.85
CA ALA A 55 30.15 -7.34 -7.30
C ALA A 55 29.98 -7.26 -5.78
N GLU A 56 28.81 -6.81 -5.32
CA GLU A 56 28.37 -7.10 -3.96
C GLU A 56 28.21 -8.62 -3.89
N GLY A 57 29.07 -9.29 -3.12
CA GLY A 57 29.10 -10.75 -3.07
C GLY A 57 27.70 -11.32 -2.80
N ARG A 58 27.32 -12.40 -3.50
CA ARG A 58 26.02 -13.09 -3.32
C ARG A 58 25.82 -13.68 -1.93
N CYS A 59 26.85 -13.69 -1.09
CA CYS A 59 26.89 -14.36 0.18
C CYS A 59 27.41 -13.41 1.28
N PRO A 60 26.87 -13.50 2.51
CA PRO A 60 27.38 -12.75 3.65
C PRO A 60 28.88 -13.01 3.90
N PRO A 61 29.60 -12.10 4.60
CA PRO A 61 30.98 -12.32 5.01
C PRO A 61 31.16 -13.69 5.69
N GLY A 62 32.18 -14.45 5.25
CA GLY A 62 32.48 -15.79 5.77
C GLY A 62 31.84 -16.95 5.00
N GLN A 63 31.10 -16.67 3.92
CA GLN A 63 30.49 -17.69 3.05
C GLN A 63 30.92 -17.50 1.58
N TYR A 64 30.96 -18.58 0.81
CA TYR A 64 31.24 -18.58 -0.62
C TYR A 64 30.05 -19.12 -1.43
N PRO A 65 29.82 -18.63 -2.66
CA PRO A 65 28.73 -19.09 -3.49
C PRO A 65 28.95 -20.56 -3.91
N ILE A 66 27.89 -21.36 -3.84
CA ILE A 66 27.83 -22.75 -4.32
C ILE A 66 26.67 -22.92 -5.30
N GLY A 67 26.81 -23.88 -6.22
CA GLY A 67 25.81 -24.20 -7.24
C GLY A 67 26.16 -23.61 -8.62
N ASP A 68 25.68 -24.28 -9.67
CA ASP A 68 25.83 -23.88 -11.06
C ASP A 68 24.44 -23.76 -11.72
N GLN A 69 24.34 -22.98 -12.79
CA GLN A 69 23.18 -22.89 -13.68
C GLN A 69 21.81 -22.73 -12.99
N GLY A 70 21.66 -21.71 -12.13
CA GLY A 70 20.35 -21.19 -11.72
C GLY A 70 19.84 -21.60 -10.34
N VAL A 71 20.52 -22.52 -9.63
CA VAL A 71 20.22 -22.85 -8.23
C VAL A 71 21.46 -22.58 -7.39
N GLY A 72 21.59 -21.34 -6.88
CA GLY A 72 22.75 -20.90 -6.11
C GLY A 72 22.45 -20.78 -4.62
N GLY A 73 23.39 -21.22 -3.78
CA GLY A 73 23.37 -21.07 -2.33
C GLY A 73 24.71 -20.55 -1.80
N CYS A 74 24.85 -20.45 -0.48
CA CYS A 74 26.08 -20.03 0.18
C CYS A 74 26.58 -21.14 1.12
N ALA A 75 27.87 -21.44 1.05
CA ALA A 75 28.52 -22.43 1.92
C ALA A 75 29.58 -21.77 2.82
N PRO A 76 29.79 -22.27 4.05
CA PRO A 76 30.79 -21.75 4.96
C PRO A 76 32.21 -22.07 4.48
N ILE A 77 33.15 -21.11 4.61
CA ILE A 77 34.57 -21.31 4.25
C ILE A 77 35.24 -22.21 5.30
N PRO A 78 35.79 -23.38 4.93
CA PRO A 78 36.48 -24.26 5.87
C PRO A 78 37.73 -23.59 6.47
N GLY A 79 37.84 -23.56 7.80
CA GLY A 79 39.02 -23.01 8.50
C GLY A 79 39.06 -21.48 8.65
N ALA A 80 38.17 -20.75 7.98
CA ALA A 80 37.84 -19.39 8.39
C ALA A 80 36.97 -19.51 9.65
N GLY A 81 37.47 -19.04 10.80
CA GLY A 81 36.63 -18.93 11.99
C GLY A 81 35.32 -18.25 11.62
N GLN A 82 34.20 -18.73 12.17
CA GLN A 82 32.87 -18.16 11.99
C GLN A 82 32.85 -16.72 12.56
N SER A 83 33.44 -15.78 11.83
CA SER A 83 33.31 -14.33 12.04
C SER A 83 32.32 -13.75 11.03
N GLY A 84 31.47 -14.59 10.43
CA GLY A 84 30.13 -14.16 10.07
C GLY A 84 29.41 -13.91 11.39
N GLY A 85 29.47 -12.67 11.89
CA GLY A 85 28.78 -12.29 13.12
C GLY A 85 27.36 -12.84 13.02
N ASN A 86 26.96 -13.66 13.99
CA ASN A 86 25.58 -14.07 14.12
C ASN A 86 24.78 -12.77 14.15
N VAL A 87 24.08 -12.45 13.07
CA VAL A 87 23.08 -11.38 13.08
C VAL A 87 21.94 -11.95 13.90
N ALA A 88 22.09 -11.86 15.23
CA ALA A 88 21.01 -12.13 16.15
C ALA A 88 19.92 -11.08 15.85
N PRO A 89 18.64 -11.48 15.79
CA PRO A 89 17.58 -10.50 15.71
C PRO A 89 17.78 -9.49 16.84
N THR A 90 17.79 -8.20 16.49
CA THR A 90 18.05 -7.10 17.44
C THR A 90 16.86 -6.82 18.34
N GLY A 91 15.89 -7.74 18.40
CA GLY A 91 14.60 -7.50 19.02
C GLY A 91 13.51 -8.47 18.59
N ARG A 92 12.31 -8.25 19.13
CA ARG A 92 11.10 -9.04 18.87
C ARG A 92 9.88 -8.18 18.55
N TRP A 93 8.99 -8.73 17.72
CA TRP A 93 7.66 -8.16 17.48
C TRP A 93 6.67 -8.65 18.52
N GLU A 94 6.01 -7.73 19.20
CA GLU A 94 4.90 -8.00 20.11
C GLU A 94 3.57 -7.71 19.45
N THR A 95 2.67 -8.70 19.55
CA THR A 95 1.31 -8.59 19.04
C THR A 95 0.55 -7.52 19.81
N ARG A 96 -0.20 -6.70 19.08
CA ARG A 96 -1.15 -5.75 19.66
C ARG A 96 -2.56 -6.17 19.35
N TRP A 97 -3.45 -5.94 20.31
CA TRP A 97 -4.85 -6.33 20.27
C TRP A 97 -5.76 -5.12 20.27
N GLY A 98 -6.85 -5.22 19.52
CA GLY A 98 -7.99 -4.32 19.61
C GLY A 98 -9.29 -5.09 19.79
N ALA A 99 -10.33 -4.38 20.21
CA ALA A 99 -11.67 -4.94 20.33
C ALA A 99 -12.73 -3.87 20.11
N ILE A 100 -13.89 -4.30 19.62
CA ILE A 100 -15.10 -3.49 19.43
C ILE A 100 -16.23 -4.19 20.19
N ALA A 101 -16.92 -3.45 21.04
CA ALA A 101 -18.08 -3.91 21.79
C ALA A 101 -19.25 -2.97 21.55
N SER A 102 -20.47 -3.52 21.57
CA SER A 102 -21.69 -2.72 21.53
C SER A 102 -22.75 -3.28 22.47
N ASP A 103 -23.68 -2.43 22.86
CA ASP A 103 -24.89 -2.89 23.52
C ASP A 103 -25.73 -3.73 22.54
N ALA A 104 -26.00 -4.99 22.89
CA ALA A 104 -26.87 -5.87 22.11
C ALA A 104 -28.36 -5.50 22.26
N GLY A 105 -28.69 -4.60 23.20
CA GLY A 105 -30.01 -4.04 23.37
C GLY A 105 -30.38 -3.13 22.21
N HIS A 106 -31.35 -3.54 21.39
CA HIS A 106 -31.91 -2.71 20.33
C HIS A 106 -32.94 -1.71 20.88
N ASP A 107 -32.56 -0.94 21.89
CA ASP A 107 -33.38 0.15 22.40
C ASP A 107 -33.26 1.34 21.45
N THR A 108 -34.22 1.44 20.52
CA THR A 108 -34.30 2.52 19.53
C THR A 108 -34.55 3.90 20.16
N SER A 109 -34.86 3.97 21.47
CA SER A 109 -35.01 5.23 22.19
C SER A 109 -33.67 5.85 22.62
N LYS A 110 -32.56 5.11 22.49
CA LYS A 110 -31.21 5.55 22.88
C LYS A 110 -30.23 5.46 21.73
N ASN A 111 -29.15 6.23 21.81
CA ASN A 111 -28.02 6.05 20.89
C ASN A 111 -27.34 4.72 21.18
N ALA A 112 -26.85 4.02 20.16
CA ALA A 112 -26.10 2.79 20.34
C ALA A 112 -24.82 3.06 21.15
N ALA A 113 -24.67 2.41 22.30
CA ALA A 113 -23.46 2.48 23.10
C ALA A 113 -22.38 1.56 22.49
N ILE A 114 -21.23 2.14 22.13
CA ILE A 114 -20.15 1.46 21.42
C ILE A 114 -18.84 1.73 22.15
N GLY A 115 -18.15 0.67 22.57
CA GLY A 115 -16.83 0.77 23.19
C GLY A 115 -15.75 0.15 22.32
N VAL A 116 -14.57 0.76 22.32
CA VAL A 116 -13.44 0.32 21.51
C VAL A 116 -12.16 0.23 22.33
N ALA A 117 -11.28 -0.68 21.93
CA ALA A 117 -9.94 -0.75 22.46
C ALA A 117 -8.95 -0.88 21.31
N GLU A 118 -7.88 -0.11 21.38
CA GLU A 118 -6.78 -0.15 20.42
C GLU A 118 -5.47 -0.47 21.15
N SER A 119 -4.59 -1.17 20.45
CA SER A 119 -3.18 -1.36 20.80
C SER A 119 -2.92 -1.92 22.21
N LYS A 120 -3.77 -2.82 22.71
CA LYS A 120 -3.57 -3.50 23.99
C LYS A 120 -2.57 -4.65 23.87
N ILE A 121 -1.92 -4.97 24.99
CA ILE A 121 -0.93 -6.06 25.06
C ILE A 121 -1.60 -7.43 24.91
N THR A 122 -2.81 -7.60 25.48
CA THR A 122 -3.53 -8.87 25.48
C THR A 122 -4.95 -8.71 24.93
N GLU A 123 -5.48 -9.80 24.36
CA GLU A 123 -6.87 -9.86 23.91
C GLU A 123 -7.85 -9.60 25.05
N ALA A 124 -7.59 -10.20 26.22
CA ALA A 124 -8.43 -10.03 27.41
C ALA A 124 -8.52 -8.56 27.84
N GLU A 125 -7.40 -7.84 27.80
CA GLU A 125 -7.38 -6.41 28.10
C GLU A 125 -8.13 -5.59 27.04
N ALA A 126 -7.96 -5.91 25.75
CA ALA A 126 -8.72 -5.26 24.67
C ALA A 126 -10.22 -5.43 24.87
N ARG A 127 -10.68 -6.67 25.09
CA ARG A 127 -12.10 -6.99 25.33
C ARG A 127 -12.64 -6.25 26.56
N ARG A 128 -11.90 -6.29 27.67
CA ARG A 128 -12.28 -5.63 28.92
C ARG A 128 -12.43 -4.11 28.75
N VAL A 129 -11.48 -3.47 28.09
CA VAL A 129 -11.52 -2.02 27.84
C VAL A 129 -12.69 -1.65 26.92
N ALA A 130 -12.91 -2.41 25.85
CA ALA A 130 -14.05 -2.18 24.95
C ALA A 130 -15.39 -2.32 25.67
N LEU A 131 -15.57 -3.36 26.49
CA LEU A 131 -16.79 -3.55 27.30
C LEU A 131 -17.00 -2.39 28.28
N GLN A 132 -15.96 -2.01 29.03
CA GLN A 132 -16.03 -0.89 29.97
C GLN A 132 -16.38 0.44 29.29
N GLN A 133 -15.88 0.69 28.08
CA GLN A 133 -16.26 1.88 27.33
C GLN A 133 -17.73 1.84 26.89
N CYS A 134 -18.22 0.69 26.44
CA CYS A 134 -19.63 0.51 26.08
C CYS A 134 -20.54 0.79 27.30
N GLU A 135 -20.23 0.23 28.46
CA GLU A 135 -20.99 0.45 29.71
C GLU A 135 -20.96 1.92 30.14
N LYS A 136 -19.78 2.57 30.05
CA LYS A 136 -19.63 4.01 30.35
C LYS A 136 -20.49 4.90 29.46
N LEU A 137 -20.79 4.47 28.24
CA LEU A 137 -21.66 5.17 27.30
C LEU A 137 -23.15 4.85 27.53
N GLY A 138 -23.49 4.14 28.61
CA GLY A 138 -24.86 3.82 29.00
C GLY A 138 -25.39 2.52 28.42
N GLY A 139 -24.53 1.68 27.83
CA GLY A 139 -24.88 0.34 27.40
C GLY A 139 -25.19 -0.56 28.59
N THR A 140 -26.26 -1.35 28.49
CA THR A 140 -26.75 -2.22 29.58
C THR A 140 -26.55 -3.71 29.29
N ASN A 141 -26.43 -4.09 28.03
CA ASN A 141 -26.15 -5.45 27.59
C ASN A 141 -24.96 -5.46 26.61
N CYS A 142 -23.83 -4.88 27.06
CA CYS A 142 -22.61 -4.78 26.26
C CYS A 142 -21.98 -6.15 25.97
N SER A 143 -21.67 -6.39 24.70
CA SER A 143 -20.99 -7.60 24.24
C SER A 143 -19.93 -7.27 23.19
N VAL A 144 -18.89 -8.10 23.12
CA VAL A 144 -17.81 -7.92 22.14
C VAL A 144 -18.28 -8.41 20.77
N LEU A 145 -18.29 -7.51 19.78
CA LEU A 145 -18.59 -7.82 18.38
C LEU A 145 -17.37 -8.43 17.67
N LEU A 146 -16.19 -7.88 17.93
CA LEU A 146 -14.94 -8.30 17.30
C LEU A 146 -13.76 -8.06 18.24
N ALA A 147 -12.90 -9.07 18.37
CA ALA A 147 -11.53 -8.91 18.88
C ALA A 147 -10.56 -9.21 17.73
N TYR A 148 -9.52 -8.40 17.58
CA TYR A 148 -8.61 -8.46 16.44
C TYR A 148 -7.17 -8.17 16.88
N HIS A 149 -6.19 -8.66 16.12
CA HIS A 149 -4.77 -8.41 16.36
C HIS A 149 -3.99 -8.38 15.06
N ASN A 150 -2.91 -7.60 15.03
CA ASN A 150 -2.01 -7.45 13.87
C ASN A 150 -2.77 -7.18 12.54
N GLN A 151 -3.93 -6.54 12.64
CA GLN A 151 -4.82 -6.24 11.51
C GLN A 151 -5.66 -5.00 11.82
N CYS A 152 -6.37 -4.51 10.82
CA CYS A 152 -7.33 -3.44 10.94
C CYS A 152 -8.73 -3.97 11.19
N ALA A 153 -9.57 -3.16 11.82
CA ALA A 153 -10.97 -3.44 12.06
C ALA A 153 -11.80 -2.19 11.79
N ALA A 154 -13.05 -2.40 11.41
CA ALA A 154 -14.04 -1.36 11.23
C ALA A 154 -15.41 -1.82 11.73
N LEU A 155 -16.21 -0.85 12.15
CA LEU A 155 -17.60 -1.01 12.54
C LEU A 155 -18.45 -0.16 11.60
N ALA A 156 -19.46 -0.77 10.99
CA ALA A 156 -20.49 -0.07 10.23
C ALA A 156 -21.86 -0.26 10.86
N GLY A 157 -22.75 0.69 10.61
CA GLY A 157 -24.11 0.69 11.14
C GLY A 157 -25.00 1.67 10.39
N PRO A 158 -26.32 1.65 10.63
CA PRO A 158 -27.22 2.67 10.11
C PRO A 158 -26.79 4.07 10.59
N ASN A 159 -27.14 5.09 9.82
CA ASN A 159 -26.99 6.46 10.31
C ASN A 159 -27.95 6.72 11.51
N ILE A 160 -27.70 7.79 12.27
CA ILE A 160 -28.47 8.08 13.50
C ILE A 160 -29.98 8.24 13.23
N ALA A 161 -30.38 8.79 12.09
CA ALA A 161 -31.80 8.98 11.75
C ALA A 161 -32.49 7.63 11.46
N GLN A 162 -31.81 6.74 10.76
CA GLN A 162 -32.24 5.37 10.50
C GLN A 162 -32.33 4.55 11.79
N LEU A 163 -31.27 4.61 12.62
CA LEU A 163 -31.23 3.91 13.90
C LEU A 163 -32.41 4.28 14.81
N ARG A 164 -32.76 5.57 14.90
CA ARG A 164 -33.88 6.04 15.72
C ARG A 164 -35.26 5.68 15.16
N SER A 165 -35.38 5.59 13.84
CA SER A 165 -36.69 5.40 13.20
C SER A 165 -37.09 3.93 13.08
N ARG A 166 -36.13 3.04 12.83
CA ARG A 166 -36.40 1.62 12.51
C ARG A 166 -35.45 0.66 13.19
N GLY A 167 -34.50 1.17 13.97
CA GLY A 167 -33.36 0.38 14.40
C GLY A 167 -32.40 0.11 13.24
N GLY A 168 -31.66 -0.98 13.33
CA GLY A 168 -30.67 -1.45 12.37
C GLY A 168 -29.57 -2.27 13.04
N VAL A 169 -28.79 -2.93 12.18
CA VAL A 169 -27.72 -3.84 12.58
C VAL A 169 -26.38 -3.12 12.63
N LEU A 170 -25.47 -3.58 13.48
CA LEU A 170 -24.09 -3.17 13.50
C LEU A 170 -23.23 -4.35 13.03
N ASN A 171 -22.29 -4.12 12.12
CA ASN A 171 -21.35 -5.15 11.69
C ASN A 171 -19.90 -4.69 11.92
N ALA A 172 -19.15 -5.51 12.66
CA ALA A 172 -17.72 -5.33 12.86
C ALA A 172 -16.95 -6.31 11.98
N SER A 173 -15.98 -5.81 11.20
CA SER A 173 -15.18 -6.62 10.30
C SER A 173 -13.69 -6.28 10.38
N GLY A 174 -12.85 -7.32 10.35
CA GLY A 174 -11.39 -7.21 10.31
C GLY A 174 -10.82 -7.45 8.92
N ALA A 175 -9.70 -6.80 8.59
CA ALA A 175 -8.94 -7.03 7.37
C ALA A 175 -7.47 -6.57 7.51
N GLY A 176 -6.62 -6.97 6.56
CA GLY A 176 -5.21 -6.57 6.53
C GLY A 176 -4.94 -5.09 6.25
N SER A 177 -5.94 -4.33 5.80
CA SER A 177 -5.86 -2.88 5.62
C SER A 177 -7.12 -2.18 6.16
N LEU A 178 -6.98 -0.89 6.45
CA LEU A 178 -8.07 -0.08 6.99
C LEU A 178 -9.19 0.07 5.96
N GLU A 179 -8.85 0.27 4.69
CA GLU A 179 -9.78 0.40 3.57
C GLU A 179 -10.59 -0.88 3.40
N LYS A 180 -9.94 -2.06 3.44
CA LYS A 180 -10.65 -3.32 3.27
C LYS A 180 -11.54 -3.65 4.46
N ALA A 181 -11.10 -3.31 5.68
CA ALA A 181 -11.93 -3.49 6.87
C ALA A 181 -13.21 -2.65 6.79
N ARG A 182 -13.09 -1.39 6.34
CA ARG A 182 -14.22 -0.47 6.11
C ARG A 182 -15.19 -1.03 5.09
N GLU A 183 -14.69 -1.40 3.91
CA GLU A 183 -15.51 -1.98 2.82
C GLU A 183 -16.29 -3.19 3.31
N LEU A 184 -15.61 -4.16 3.95
CA LEU A 184 -16.24 -5.37 4.47
C LEU A 184 -17.27 -5.07 5.55
N SER A 185 -17.00 -4.12 6.45
CA SER A 185 -17.94 -3.75 7.51
C SER A 185 -19.24 -3.18 6.93
N ILE A 186 -19.15 -2.30 5.93
CA ILE A 186 -20.31 -1.71 5.26
C ILE A 186 -21.06 -2.78 4.47
N GLU A 187 -20.37 -3.50 3.59
CA GLU A 187 -20.99 -4.54 2.74
C GLU A 187 -21.78 -5.56 3.59
N ARG A 188 -21.19 -6.04 4.68
CA ARG A 188 -21.85 -7.02 5.56
C ARG A 188 -22.98 -6.41 6.37
N CYS A 189 -22.85 -5.17 6.83
CA CYS A 189 -23.92 -4.45 7.51
C CYS A 189 -25.16 -4.32 6.62
N GLU A 190 -24.96 -3.98 5.33
CA GLU A 190 -26.06 -3.82 4.38
C GLU A 190 -26.66 -5.18 3.96
N ALA A 191 -25.83 -6.23 3.89
CA ALA A 191 -26.25 -7.59 3.52
C ALA A 191 -26.94 -8.38 4.65
N GLU A 192 -26.76 -7.97 5.91
CA GLU A 192 -27.39 -8.63 7.05
C GLU A 192 -28.91 -8.47 7.05
N LYS A 193 -29.62 -9.44 7.67
CA LYS A 193 -31.07 -9.36 7.80
C LYS A 193 -31.46 -8.21 8.73
N GLY A 194 -32.15 -7.21 8.19
CA GLY A 194 -32.41 -5.94 8.90
C GLY A 194 -31.35 -4.86 8.61
N GLY A 195 -30.41 -5.17 7.73
CA GLY A 195 -29.50 -4.23 7.09
C GLY A 195 -30.24 -3.10 6.38
N GLN A 196 -29.68 -1.90 6.51
CA GLN A 196 -30.13 -0.68 5.86
C GLN A 196 -28.92 -0.06 5.16
N SER A 197 -29.03 1.14 4.59
CA SER A 197 -27.84 1.86 4.14
C SER A 197 -26.90 2.09 5.33
N CYS A 198 -25.72 1.51 5.29
CA CYS A 198 -24.78 1.57 6.39
C CYS A 198 -23.69 2.61 6.14
N ILE A 199 -23.30 3.30 7.20
CA ILE A 199 -22.16 4.20 7.21
C ILE A 199 -21.07 3.64 8.11
N LEU A 200 -19.84 4.07 7.85
CA LEU A 200 -18.73 3.77 8.74
C LEU A 200 -18.94 4.49 10.09
N VAL A 201 -18.90 3.73 11.18
CA VAL A 201 -19.00 4.24 12.55
C VAL A 201 -17.62 4.39 13.19
N TYR A 202 -16.74 3.41 12.96
CA TYR A 202 -15.39 3.39 13.53
C TYR A 202 -14.44 2.57 12.65
N SER A 203 -13.15 2.91 12.66
CA SER A 203 -12.11 2.08 12.05
C SER A 203 -10.74 2.35 12.66
N ALA A 204 -9.98 1.31 12.97
CA ALA A 204 -8.61 1.42 13.50
C ALA A 204 -7.78 0.17 13.23
N CYS A 205 -6.47 0.24 13.46
CA CYS A 205 -5.56 -0.90 13.31
C CYS A 205 -4.84 -1.23 14.62
N ALA A 206 -4.71 -2.53 14.90
CA ALA A 206 -3.86 -3.01 15.97
C ALA A 206 -2.45 -3.25 15.42
N VAL A 207 -1.64 -2.18 15.39
CA VAL A 207 -0.29 -2.21 14.82
C VAL A 207 0.66 -2.93 15.78
N PRO A 208 1.37 -3.99 15.35
CA PRO A 208 2.35 -4.68 16.20
C PRO A 208 3.49 -3.73 16.61
N ALA A 209 4.06 -3.93 17.79
CA ALA A 209 5.17 -3.12 18.28
C ALA A 209 6.48 -3.91 18.22
N PHE A 210 7.56 -3.28 17.76
CA PHE A 210 8.90 -3.86 17.81
C PHE A 210 9.61 -3.40 19.08
N PHE A 211 10.26 -4.34 19.78
CA PHE A 211 11.09 -4.09 20.94
C PHE A 211 12.51 -4.53 20.64
N GLU A 212 13.47 -3.62 20.80
CA GLU A 212 14.89 -3.95 20.74
C GLU A 212 15.31 -4.68 22.04
N ASP A 213 16.13 -5.72 21.91
CA ASP A 213 16.64 -6.53 23.05
C ASP A 213 17.90 -5.91 23.68
#